data_AF-A0A1S3X1M2-F1
#
_entry.id   AF-A0A1S3X1M2-F1
#
_cell.length_a   1.000
_cell.length_b   1.000
_cell.length_c   1.000
_cell.angle_alpha   90.00
_cell.angle_beta   90.00
_cell.angle_gamma   90.00
#
_symmetry.space_group_name_H-M   'P 1'
#
loop_
_entity.id
_entity.type
_entity.pdbx_description
1 polymer ?
#
loop_
_entity_poly.entity_id
_entity_poly.type
_entity_poly.pdbx_seq_one_letter_code
_entity_poly.pdbx_strand_id
1 'polypeptide(L)'
;MTYAEIFAETHKKKKKDGTREGWIEPRALETFDKYHIDLDAWQQTQPEGTQPTLEDMTAIWTQTAGGVNKGRVYGIRVQPSSSRPSTALFTGASVSQEYMESMRQKVDQMSQELQETQTLIQKLLKRKARKELQ
;
A
#
# COMPACT_ATOMS: atom_id res chain seq x y z
N MET A 1 2.70 1.62 -0.74
CA MET A 1 1.49 1.22 -0.01
C MET A 1 1.87 1.15 1.46
N THR A 2 1.22 1.96 2.29
CA THR A 2 1.49 2.01 3.73
C THR A 2 0.80 0.85 4.44
N TYR A 3 1.23 0.56 5.65
CA TYR A 3 0.61 -0.49 6.44
C TYR A 3 -0.86 -0.15 6.77
N ALA A 4 -1.18 1.12 7.07
CA ALA A 4 -2.53 1.58 7.38
C ALA A 4 -3.49 1.39 6.19
N GLU A 5 -3.02 1.59 4.95
CA GLU A 5 -3.81 1.33 3.73
C GLU A 5 -4.17 -0.15 3.59
N ILE A 6 -3.19 -1.05 3.79
CA ILE A 6 -3.39 -2.50 3.74
C ILE A 6 -4.35 -2.94 4.86
N PHE A 7 -4.22 -2.33 6.04
CA PHE A 7 -5.11 -2.59 7.16
C PHE A 7 -6.55 -2.16 6.85
N ALA A 8 -6.76 -0.94 6.36
CA ALA A 8 -8.09 -0.45 5.97
C ALA A 8 -8.71 -1.28 4.86
N GLU A 9 -7.90 -1.75 3.91
CA GLU A 9 -8.36 -2.67 2.89
C GLU A 9 -8.86 -3.96 3.54
N THR A 10 -8.02 -4.66 4.31
CA THR A 10 -8.30 -5.99 4.87
C THR A 10 -9.32 -6.01 6.02
N HIS A 11 -9.48 -4.89 6.73
CA HIS A 11 -10.34 -4.79 7.92
C HIS A 11 -11.66 -4.05 7.67
N LYS A 12 -11.99 -3.79 6.40
CA LYS A 12 -13.32 -3.35 5.98
C LYS A 12 -14.12 -4.53 5.43
N LYS A 13 -15.42 -4.56 5.73
CA LYS A 13 -16.34 -5.60 5.25
C LYS A 13 -16.49 -5.49 3.74
N LYS A 14 -16.22 -6.59 3.05
CA LYS A 14 -16.47 -6.70 1.61
C LYS A 14 -17.95 -6.98 1.38
N LYS A 15 -18.60 -6.14 0.58
CA LYS A 15 -19.97 -6.30 0.11
C LYS A 15 -20.00 -7.24 -1.11
N LYS A 16 -21.19 -7.74 -1.45
CA LYS A 16 -21.38 -8.67 -2.60
C LYS A 16 -20.97 -8.06 -3.94
N ASP A 17 -21.11 -6.74 -4.09
CA ASP A 17 -20.73 -5.96 -5.27
C ASP A 17 -19.22 -5.69 -5.37
N GLY A 18 -18.42 -6.16 -4.39
CA GLY A 18 -16.98 -5.97 -4.35
C GLY A 18 -16.51 -4.69 -3.68
N THR A 19 -17.43 -3.78 -3.30
CA THR A 19 -17.09 -2.60 -2.52
C THR A 19 -16.70 -2.98 -1.09
N ARG A 20 -15.84 -2.18 -0.44
CA ARG A 20 -15.48 -2.37 0.98
C ARG A 20 -15.99 -1.19 1.80
N GLU A 21 -16.91 -1.48 2.71
CA GLU A 21 -17.57 -0.46 3.53
C GLU A 21 -17.84 -1.02 4.93
N GLY A 22 -17.61 -0.18 5.94
CA GLY A 22 -17.79 -0.52 7.34
C GLY A 22 -16.66 -1.40 7.88
N TRP A 23 -16.20 -1.12 9.09
CA TRP A 23 -15.14 -1.88 9.74
C TRP A 23 -15.63 -3.26 10.21
N ILE A 24 -14.74 -4.25 10.19
CA ILE A 24 -15.05 -5.62 10.66
C ILE A 24 -15.37 -5.61 12.16
N GLU A 25 -14.60 -4.84 12.95
CA GLU A 25 -14.79 -4.64 14.38
C GLU A 25 -14.56 -3.19 14.81
N PRO A 26 -15.18 -2.72 15.92
CA PRO A 26 -15.02 -1.35 16.41
C PRO A 26 -13.56 -0.97 16.69
N ARG A 27 -12.78 -1.90 17.26
CA ARG A 27 -11.36 -1.69 17.55
C ARG A 27 -10.54 -1.34 16.29
N ALA A 28 -10.91 -1.87 15.12
CA ALA A 28 -10.21 -1.56 13.88
C ALA A 28 -10.42 -0.11 13.45
N LEU A 29 -11.64 0.41 13.59
CA LEU A 29 -11.94 1.84 13.39
C LEU A 29 -11.15 2.70 14.37
N GLU A 30 -11.26 2.39 15.67
CA GLU A 30 -10.60 3.16 16.74
C GLU A 30 -9.07 3.23 16.55
N THR A 31 -8.45 2.11 16.18
CA THR A 31 -7.00 2.06 15.93
C THR A 31 -6.62 2.88 14.70
N PHE A 32 -7.43 2.80 13.64
CA PHE A 32 -7.16 3.53 12.39
C PHE A 32 -7.35 5.03 12.55
N ASP A 33 -8.39 5.48 13.25
CA ASP A 33 -8.65 6.89 13.54
C ASP A 33 -7.55 7.44 14.45
N LYS A 34 -7.18 6.70 15.51
CA LYS A 34 -6.10 7.09 16.40
C LYS A 34 -4.76 7.19 15.66
N TYR A 35 -4.51 6.34 14.68
CA TYR A 35 -3.28 6.41 13.87
C TYR A 35 -3.19 7.73 13.10
N HIS A 36 -4.29 8.24 12.56
CA HIS A 36 -4.29 9.53 11.86
C HIS A 36 -4.05 10.68 12.85
N ILE A 37 -4.65 10.62 14.04
CA ILE A 37 -4.40 11.59 15.10
C ILE A 37 -2.91 11.59 15.50
N ASP A 38 -2.33 10.41 15.73
CA ASP A 38 -0.93 10.27 16.13
C ASP A 38 0.02 10.69 14.98
N LEU A 39 -0.35 10.46 13.72
CA LEU A 39 0.40 10.89 12.53
C LEU A 39 0.37 12.41 12.36
N ASP A 40 -0.79 13.05 12.54
CA ASP A 40 -0.93 14.50 12.51
C ASP A 40 -0.13 15.15 13.66
N ALA A 41 -0.19 14.55 14.86
CA ALA A 41 0.61 15.00 16.00
C ALA A 41 2.12 14.89 15.72
N TRP A 42 2.57 13.78 15.13
CA TRP A 42 3.97 13.62 14.70
C TRP A 42 4.36 14.70 13.69
N GLN A 43 3.51 14.96 12.70
CA GLN A 43 3.75 15.97 11.66
C GLN A 43 3.93 17.37 12.26
N GLN A 44 3.20 17.71 13.33
CA GLN A 44 3.33 18.99 14.03
C GLN A 44 4.65 19.13 14.80
N THR A 45 5.30 18.03 15.17
CA THR A 45 6.61 18.07 15.84
C THR A 45 7.77 18.24 14.86
N GLN A 46 7.52 18.04 13.57
CA GLN A 46 8.54 18.08 12.54
C GLN A 46 8.62 19.45 11.85
N PRO A 47 9.75 19.78 11.22
CA PRO A 47 9.85 20.98 10.40
C PRO A 47 8.79 20.98 9.29
N GLU A 48 8.27 22.17 8.99
CA GLU A 48 7.34 22.40 7.87
C GLU A 48 7.85 21.75 6.57
N GLY A 49 6.99 20.94 5.94
CA GLY A 49 7.32 20.24 4.70
C GLY A 49 8.04 18.88 4.85
N THR A 50 8.33 18.44 6.08
CA THR A 50 8.88 17.10 6.33
C THR A 50 7.81 16.04 6.08
N GLN A 51 7.99 15.16 5.10
CA GLN A 51 7.06 14.04 4.92
C GLN A 51 7.46 12.86 5.81
N PRO A 52 6.48 12.15 6.40
CA PRO A 52 6.75 10.91 7.15
C PRO A 52 7.40 9.87 6.25
N THR A 53 8.50 9.28 6.72
CA THR A 53 9.08 8.12 6.04
C THR A 53 8.22 6.88 6.28
N LEU A 54 8.47 5.81 5.52
CA LEU A 54 7.80 4.53 5.76
C LEU A 54 8.10 3.96 7.16
N GLU A 55 9.30 4.22 7.67
CA GLU A 55 9.71 3.81 9.01
C GLU A 55 8.95 4.60 10.09
N ASP A 56 8.82 5.92 9.93
CA ASP A 56 8.03 6.77 10.83
C ASP A 56 6.57 6.32 10.87
N MET A 57 5.96 6.11 9.70
CA MET A 57 4.59 5.62 9.60
C MET A 57 4.41 4.25 10.28
N THR A 58 5.41 3.37 10.17
CA THR A 58 5.39 2.04 10.80
C THR A 58 5.57 2.13 12.32
N ALA A 59 6.43 3.03 12.80
CA ALA A 59 6.66 3.27 14.21
C ALA A 59 5.40 3.84 14.89
N ILE A 60 4.79 4.86 14.27
CA ILE A 60 3.53 5.48 14.73
C ILE A 60 2.44 4.43 14.78
N TRP A 61 2.23 3.66 13.70
CA TRP A 61 1.25 2.57 13.71
C TRP A 61 1.50 1.57 14.83
N THR A 62 2.75 1.13 15.00
CA THR A 62 3.12 0.15 16.02
C THR A 62 2.76 0.66 17.41
N GLN A 63 3.06 1.92 17.70
CA GLN A 63 2.70 2.55 18.97
C GLN A 63 1.18 2.64 19.14
N THR A 64 0.45 3.14 18.14
CA THR A 64 -1.01 3.27 18.17
C THR A 64 -1.70 1.92 18.38
N ALA A 65 -1.23 0.87 17.71
CA ALA A 65 -1.79 -0.47 17.74
C ALA A 65 -1.53 -1.24 19.06
N GLY A 66 -0.87 -0.60 20.04
CA GLY A 66 -0.57 -1.18 21.35
C GLY A 66 0.83 -1.80 21.46
N GLY A 67 1.73 -1.46 20.55
CA GLY A 67 3.11 -1.92 20.54
C GLY A 67 3.28 -3.34 20.00
N VAL A 68 4.52 -3.83 20.07
CA VAL A 68 4.88 -5.20 19.72
C VAL A 68 4.57 -6.12 20.92
N ASN A 69 3.63 -7.05 20.75
CA ASN A 69 3.33 -8.08 21.74
C ASN A 69 3.69 -9.45 21.18
N LYS A 70 4.60 -10.18 21.84
CA LYS A 70 5.13 -11.49 21.39
C LYS A 70 5.65 -11.46 19.94
N GLY A 71 6.33 -10.38 19.55
CA GLY A 71 6.86 -10.19 18.20
C GLY A 71 5.81 -9.90 17.13
N ARG A 72 4.57 -9.56 17.52
CA ARG A 72 3.47 -9.24 16.60
C ARG A 72 2.85 -7.91 16.99
N VAL A 73 2.42 -7.16 15.99
CA VAL A 73 1.65 -5.93 16.17
C VAL A 73 0.23 -6.19 15.69
N TYR A 74 -0.75 -5.59 16.34
CA TYR A 74 -2.15 -5.76 15.95
C TYR A 74 -2.38 -5.34 14.49
N GLY A 75 -3.09 -6.20 13.75
CA GLY A 75 -3.32 -6.09 12.31
C GLY A 75 -2.12 -6.46 11.43
N ILE A 76 -0.88 -6.40 11.93
CA ILE A 76 0.32 -6.68 11.12
C ILE A 76 0.40 -8.19 10.95
N ARG A 77 0.07 -8.70 9.75
CA ARG A 77 0.51 -10.06 9.38
C ARG A 77 2.03 -10.05 9.40
N VAL A 78 2.60 -10.99 10.16
CA VAL A 78 4.04 -11.22 10.34
C VAL A 78 4.81 -10.77 9.10
N GLN A 79 5.65 -9.75 9.26
CA GLN A 79 6.63 -9.31 8.25
C GLN A 79 7.26 -10.56 7.62
N PRO A 80 7.49 -10.61 6.30
CA PRO A 80 8.25 -11.69 5.70
C PRO A 80 9.59 -11.75 6.44
N SER A 81 9.78 -12.80 7.24
CA SER A 81 11.04 -13.01 7.93
C SER A 81 12.13 -13.06 6.87
N SER A 82 13.04 -12.09 6.88
CA SER A 82 14.18 -12.04 5.97
C SER A 82 15.19 -13.17 6.21
N SER A 83 15.01 -14.04 7.20
CA SER A 83 15.99 -15.09 7.49
C SER A 83 15.46 -16.16 8.44
N ARG A 84 14.73 -17.16 7.91
CA ARG A 84 14.84 -18.59 8.30
C ARG A 84 13.75 -19.43 7.63
N PRO A 85 14.07 -20.65 7.15
CA PRO A 85 13.03 -21.62 6.80
C PRO A 85 12.49 -22.19 8.11
N SER A 86 11.22 -21.92 8.41
CA SER A 86 10.50 -22.66 9.44
C SER A 86 9.63 -23.71 8.77
N THR A 87 10.13 -24.94 8.78
CA THR A 87 9.39 -26.16 8.51
C THR A 87 8.27 -26.29 9.54
N ALA A 88 7.03 -25.99 9.15
CA ALA A 88 5.81 -26.69 9.55
C ALA A 88 4.55 -25.85 9.25
N LEU A 89 3.73 -26.39 8.34
CA LEU A 89 2.26 -26.33 8.35
C LEU A 89 1.60 -24.93 8.40
N PHE A 90 1.37 -24.35 7.23
CA PHE A 90 0.19 -23.52 6.99
C PHE A 90 -0.50 -23.94 5.70
N THR A 91 -1.53 -24.77 5.85
CA THR A 91 -2.54 -25.01 4.83
C THR A 91 -3.47 -23.80 4.80
N GLY A 92 -3.15 -22.81 3.96
CA GLY A 92 -3.98 -21.63 3.78
C GLY A 92 -3.68 -20.95 2.45
N ALA A 93 -4.51 -21.23 1.44
CA ALA A 93 -4.53 -20.64 0.10
C ALA A 93 -3.14 -20.32 -0.49
N SER A 94 -2.52 -21.31 -1.13
CA SER A 94 -1.34 -21.10 -1.97
C SER A 94 -1.76 -20.28 -3.21
N VAL A 95 -1.28 -19.05 -3.33
CA VAL A 95 -1.35 -18.30 -4.58
C VAL A 95 -0.35 -18.97 -5.53
N SER A 96 -0.83 -19.47 -6.67
CA SER A 96 0.05 -20.16 -7.62
C SER A 96 1.13 -19.21 -8.12
N GLN A 97 2.33 -19.75 -8.33
CA GLN A 97 3.45 -19.00 -8.92
C GLN A 97 3.05 -18.39 -10.28
N GLU A 98 2.28 -19.14 -11.07
CA GLU A 98 1.70 -18.70 -12.34
C GLU A 98 0.83 -17.44 -12.20
N TYR A 99 0.03 -17.33 -11.14
CA TYR A 99 -0.79 -16.14 -10.88
C TYR A 99 0.08 -14.91 -10.58
N MET A 100 1.15 -15.09 -9.82
CA MET A 100 2.10 -14.01 -9.52
C MET A 100 2.87 -13.56 -10.77
N GLU A 101 3.24 -14.51 -11.64
CA GLU A 101 3.88 -14.21 -12.93
C GLU A 101 2.93 -13.49 -13.88
N SER A 102 1.67 -13.92 -13.97
CA SER A 102 0.64 -13.25 -14.78
C SER A 102 0.41 -11.80 -14.31
N MET A 103 0.39 -11.57 -13.00
CA MET A 103 0.26 -10.21 -12.45
C MET A 103 1.47 -9.33 -12.80
N ARG A 104 2.69 -9.87 -12.71
CA ARG A 104 3.92 -9.15 -13.12
C ARG A 104 3.87 -8.78 -14.60
N GLN A 105 3.54 -9.75 -15.45
CA GLN A 105 3.43 -9.54 -16.90
C GLN A 105 2.39 -8.46 -17.24
N LYS A 106 1.26 -8.42 -16.52
CA LYS A 106 0.24 -7.39 -16.73
C LYS A 106 0.72 -5.99 -16.31
N VAL A 107 1.50 -5.88 -15.25
CA VAL A 107 2.11 -4.60 -14.83
C VAL A 107 3.12 -4.13 -15.87
N ASP A 108 3.96 -5.02 -16.39
CA ASP A 108 4.94 -4.70 -17.42
C ASP A 108 4.26 -4.23 -18.71
N GLN A 109 3.18 -4.92 -19.12
CA GLN A 109 2.38 -4.54 -20.29
C GLN A 109 1.77 -3.13 -20.14
N MET A 110 1.15 -2.83 -19.00
CA MET A 110 0.58 -1.50 -18.75
C MET A 110 1.65 -0.41 -18.72
N SER A 111 2.84 -0.71 -18.18
CA SER A 111 3.97 0.21 -18.17
C SER A 111 4.44 0.54 -19.59
N GLN A 112 4.53 -0.47 -20.46
CA GLN A 112 4.91 -0.28 -21.86
C GLN A 112 3.88 0.56 -22.63
N GLU A 113 2.58 0.25 -22.50
CA GLU A 113 1.52 1.01 -23.17
C GLU A 113 1.51 2.49 -22.76
N LEU A 114 1.80 2.76 -21.49
CA LEU A 114 1.92 4.12 -20.97
C LEU A 114 3.11 4.86 -21.59
N GLN A 115 4.27 4.21 -21.73
CA GLN A 115 5.45 4.79 -22.37
C GLN A 115 5.23 5.06 -23.87
N GLU A 116 4.57 4.15 -24.57
CA GLU A 116 4.23 4.30 -25.99
C GLU A 116 3.28 5.49 -26.20
N THR A 117 2.25 5.60 -25.36
CA THR A 117 1.30 6.71 -25.38
C THR A 117 1.99 8.05 -25.12
N GLN A 118 2.85 8.12 -24.10
CA GLN A 118 3.66 9.31 -23.82
C GLN A 118 4.53 9.72 -25.01
N THR A 119 5.18 8.74 -25.65
CA THR A 119 6.03 8.97 -26.82
C THR A 119 5.23 9.50 -28.01
N LEU A 120 4.03 8.97 -28.24
CA LEU A 120 3.14 9.43 -29.31
C LEU A 120 2.70 10.88 -29.08
N ILE A 121 2.31 11.21 -27.85
CA ILE A 121 1.91 12.58 -27.47
C ILE A 121 3.06 13.55 -27.73
N GLN A 122 4.28 13.23 -27.29
CA GLN A 122 5.46 14.07 -27.52
C GLN A 122 5.74 14.29 -29.02
N LYS A 123 5.61 13.24 -29.84
CA LYS A 123 5.78 13.35 -31.30
C LYS A 123 4.72 14.25 -31.93
N LEU A 124 3.45 14.15 -31.50
CA LEU A 124 2.36 14.98 -32.01
C LEU A 124 2.55 16.45 -31.63
N LEU A 125 2.93 16.75 -30.39
CA LEU A 125 3.23 18.10 -29.94
C LEU A 125 4.37 18.73 -30.75
N LYS A 126 5.45 17.97 -30.99
CA LYS A 126 6.59 18.42 -31.81
C LYS A 126 6.20 18.67 -33.27
N ARG A 127 5.32 17.84 -33.84
CA ARG A 127 4.79 18.04 -35.20
C ARG A 127 3.90 19.28 -35.29
N LYS A 128 3.05 19.52 -34.28
CA LYS A 128 2.19 20.71 -34.22
C LYS A 128 3.04 21.98 -34.15
N ALA A 129 4.02 22.04 -33.25
CA ALA A 129 4.91 23.19 -33.12
C ALA A 129 5.68 23.53 -34.41
N ARG A 130 6.05 22.52 -35.22
CA ARG A 130 6.71 22.74 -36.52
C ARG A 130 5.80 23.30 -37.61
N LYS A 131 4.49 23.04 -37.54
CA LYS A 131 3.51 23.54 -38.51
C LYS A 131 3.09 24.98 -38.26
N GLU A 132 3.15 25.44 -37.00
CA GLU A 132 2.83 26.83 -36.62
C GLU A 132 3.98 27.83 -36.91
N LEU A 133 5.12 27.34 -37.43
CA LEU A 133 6.33 28.12 -37.75
C LEU A 133 6.54 28.29 -39.28
N GLN A 134 5.61 27.81 -40.10
CA GLN A 134 5.57 27.99 -41.56
C GLN A 134 4.36 28.82 -41.95
#